data_AF-A0A961PHU7-F1
#
_entry.id   AF-A0A961PHU7-F1
#
_cell.length_a   1.000
_cell.length_b   1.000
_cell.length_c   1.000
_cell.angle_alpha   90.00
_cell.angle_beta   90.00
_cell.angle_gamma   90.00
#
_symmetry.space_group_name_H-M   'P 1'
#
loop_
_entity.id
_entity.type
_entity.pdbx_description
1 polymer ?
#
loop_
_entity_poly.entity_id
_entity_poly.type
_entity_poly.pdbx_seq_one_letter_code
_entity_poly.pdbx_strand_id
1 'polypeptide(L)'
;MRSIWRLFRALFHAIVAPVAVLAMIPILGIGKQLLYDNPVYAARVFADLPHDTVLASRRWHPLFGGRPGWDCTYAVVGLAEAPEVPPSVLAGQEAWDLDWGPGDWVATPGWAPCDNCRDAVAMCSADFDADTATRLARALARPGSWAQSDRVGETVWIYSAPERIAVRIRFGD
;
A
#
# COMPACT_ATOMS: atom_id res chain seq x y z
N MET A 1 28.19 7.85 54.11
CA MET A 1 28.12 6.78 53.09
C MET A 1 26.71 6.50 52.52
N ARG A 2 25.62 6.54 53.30
CA ARG A 2 24.25 6.29 52.78
C ARG A 2 23.71 7.32 51.75
N SER A 3 24.19 8.56 51.79
CA SER A 3 23.73 9.64 50.88
C SER A 3 24.20 9.47 49.43
N ILE A 4 25.47 9.07 49.24
CA ILE A 4 26.08 8.84 47.92
C ILE A 4 25.34 7.73 47.16
N TRP A 5 24.93 6.66 47.86
CA TRP A 5 24.20 5.54 47.26
C TRP A 5 22.80 5.93 46.75
N ARG A 6 22.14 6.92 47.37
CA ARG A 6 20.84 7.41 46.91
C ARG A 6 20.97 8.27 45.65
N LEU A 7 22.01 9.09 45.57
CA LEU A 7 22.34 9.88 44.38
C LEU A 7 22.68 9.00 43.17
N PHE A 8 23.52 7.97 43.35
CA PHE A 8 23.84 7.03 42.27
C PHE A 8 22.62 6.28 41.76
N ARG A 9 21.72 5.85 42.66
CA ARG A 9 20.49 5.14 42.27
C ARG A 9 19.51 6.04 41.52
N ALA A 10 19.37 7.30 41.94
CA ALA A 10 18.54 8.29 41.25
C ALA A 10 19.10 8.62 39.86
N LEU A 11 20.43 8.80 39.73
CA LEU A 11 21.08 9.09 38.45
C LEU A 11 20.99 7.90 37.47
N PHE A 12 21.16 6.67 37.97
CA PHE A 12 21.00 5.46 37.17
C PHE A 12 19.58 5.35 36.60
N HIS A 13 18.54 5.61 37.40
CA HIS A 13 17.15 5.56 36.92
C HIS A 13 16.82 6.72 35.98
N ALA A 14 17.41 7.90 36.17
CA ALA A 14 17.17 9.07 35.33
C ALA A 14 17.87 9.00 33.97
N ILE A 15 18.98 8.28 33.84
CA ILE A 15 19.80 8.26 32.61
C ILE A 15 19.76 6.88 31.92
N VAL A 16 19.92 5.78 32.66
CA VAL A 16 20.04 4.45 32.04
C VAL A 16 18.69 3.89 31.60
N ALA A 17 17.62 4.13 32.37
CA ALA A 17 16.28 3.67 32.01
C ALA A 17 15.75 4.29 30.69
N PRO A 18 15.80 5.62 30.46
CA PRO A 18 15.34 6.19 29.18
C PRO A 18 16.21 5.77 27.99
N VAL A 19 17.54 5.60 28.17
CA VAL A 19 18.42 5.11 27.11
C VAL A 19 18.11 3.65 26.75
N ALA A 20 17.83 2.79 27.74
CA ALA A 20 17.41 1.41 27.49
C ALA A 20 16.04 1.33 26.79
N VAL A 21 15.09 2.20 27.14
CA VAL A 21 13.79 2.30 26.47
C VAL A 21 13.96 2.75 25.01
N LEU A 22 14.76 3.80 24.76
CA LEU A 22 15.08 4.27 23.40
C LEU A 22 15.80 3.21 22.57
N ALA A 23 16.70 2.43 23.17
CA ALA A 23 17.38 1.31 22.49
C ALA A 23 16.45 0.11 22.20
N MET A 24 15.31 -0.02 22.90
CA MET A 24 14.30 -1.04 22.60
C MET A 24 13.29 -0.64 21.52
N ILE A 25 13.18 0.65 21.16
CA ILE A 25 12.31 1.11 20.07
C ILE A 25 12.60 0.43 18.72
N PRO A 26 13.87 0.24 18.28
CA PRO A 26 14.15 -0.52 17.05
C PRO A 26 13.87 -2.03 17.18
N ILE A 27 13.77 -2.58 18.39
CA ILE A 27 13.43 -3.99 18.65
C ILE A 27 11.91 -4.21 18.57
N LEU A 28 11.10 -3.18 18.83
CA LEU A 28 9.64 -3.26 18.85
C LEU A 28 8.97 -3.28 17.46
N GLY A 29 9.71 -3.34 16.36
CA GLY A 29 9.15 -3.54 15.00
C GLY A 29 8.38 -2.36 14.39
N ILE A 30 7.97 -1.37 15.19
CA ILE A 30 7.15 -0.22 14.78
C ILE A 30 7.84 0.61 13.67
N GLY A 31 9.15 0.83 13.78
CA GLY A 31 9.89 1.59 12.77
C GLY A 31 10.07 0.87 11.43
N LYS A 32 10.07 -0.48 11.44
CA LYS A 32 10.16 -1.27 10.21
C LYS A 32 8.81 -1.31 9.50
N GLN A 33 7.73 -1.50 10.25
CA GLN A 33 6.37 -1.45 9.70
C GLN A 33 6.13 -0.13 8.96
N LEU A 34 6.56 1.01 9.52
CA LEU A 34 6.44 2.34 8.89
C LEU A 34 7.26 2.52 7.59
N LEU A 35 8.31 1.73 7.38
CA LEU A 35 9.10 1.77 6.13
C LEU A 35 8.42 0.98 5.01
N TYR A 36 7.70 -0.08 5.34
CA TYR A 36 6.99 -0.95 4.39
C TYR A 36 5.56 -0.45 4.16
N ASP A 37 4.81 -0.36 5.25
CA ASP A 37 3.43 0.13 5.31
C ASP A 37 3.43 1.66 5.48
N ASN A 38 3.86 2.35 4.43
CA ASN A 38 3.99 3.81 4.44
C ASN A 38 2.77 4.46 3.76
N PRO A 39 1.84 5.09 4.52
CA PRO A 39 0.65 5.71 3.93
C PRO A 39 0.98 6.83 2.93
N VAL A 40 2.16 7.45 3.04
CA VAL A 40 2.63 8.47 2.07
C VAL A 40 2.78 7.87 0.67
N TYR A 41 3.08 6.58 0.55
CA TYR A 41 3.21 5.94 -0.75
C TYR A 41 1.88 5.92 -1.50
N ALA A 42 0.80 5.45 -0.88
CA ALA A 42 -0.51 5.43 -1.53
C ALA A 42 -1.02 6.84 -1.87
N ALA A 43 -0.83 7.80 -0.94
CA ALA A 43 -1.18 9.20 -1.19
C ALA A 43 -0.39 9.80 -2.37
N ARG A 44 0.88 9.40 -2.55
CA ARG A 44 1.71 9.84 -3.67
C ARG A 44 1.31 9.21 -4.99
N VAL A 45 0.98 7.91 -5.01
CA VAL A 45 0.51 7.21 -6.22
C VAL A 45 -0.76 7.85 -6.77
N PHE A 46 -1.67 8.26 -5.89
CA PHE A 46 -2.95 8.87 -6.27
C PHE A 46 -3.04 10.36 -5.95
N ALA A 47 -1.92 11.08 -6.04
CA ALA A 47 -1.86 12.51 -5.70
C ALA A 47 -2.79 13.39 -6.55
N ASP A 48 -3.05 12.98 -7.80
CA ASP A 48 -3.92 13.70 -8.74
C ASP A 48 -5.41 13.36 -8.57
N LEU A 49 -5.75 12.45 -7.65
CA LEU A 49 -7.13 12.13 -7.29
C LEU A 49 -7.50 12.75 -5.94
N PRO A 50 -8.70 13.35 -5.82
CA PRO A 50 -9.21 13.77 -4.53
C PRO A 50 -9.53 12.53 -3.67
N HIS A 51 -8.65 12.23 -2.73
CA HIS A 51 -8.78 11.10 -1.80
C HIS A 51 -8.82 11.60 -0.34
N ASP A 52 -9.62 10.94 0.49
CA ASP A 52 -9.79 11.31 1.90
C ASP A 52 -9.06 10.37 2.86
N THR A 53 -8.76 9.15 2.40
CA THR A 53 -8.29 8.07 3.25
C THR A 53 -7.32 7.15 2.52
N VAL A 54 -6.30 6.68 3.23
CA VAL A 54 -5.43 5.57 2.79
C VAL A 54 -5.97 4.30 3.41
N LEU A 55 -6.41 3.36 2.58
CA LEU A 55 -6.99 2.09 3.01
C LEU A 55 -5.91 1.04 3.24
N ALA A 56 -4.95 0.96 2.33
CA ALA A 56 -3.80 0.09 2.44
C ALA A 56 -2.62 0.66 1.64
N SER A 57 -1.41 0.51 2.15
CA SER A 57 -0.22 0.93 1.44
C SER A 57 0.95 0.05 1.80
N ARG A 58 1.66 -0.45 0.80
CA ARG A 58 2.93 -1.16 0.96
C ARG A 58 3.82 -0.85 -0.24
N ARG A 59 4.92 -0.13 -0.01
CA ARG A 59 5.83 0.27 -1.10
C ARG A 59 6.83 -0.81 -1.46
N TRP A 60 7.29 -1.56 -0.47
CA TRP A 60 8.39 -2.52 -0.60
C TRP A 60 8.04 -3.84 0.07
N HIS A 61 8.57 -4.93 -0.46
CA HIS A 61 8.50 -6.22 0.20
C HIS A 61 9.45 -6.27 1.42
N PRO A 62 9.16 -7.09 2.45
CA PRO A 62 10.09 -7.31 3.55
C PRO A 62 11.38 -7.94 3.04
N LEU A 63 12.54 -7.41 3.46
CA LEU A 63 13.85 -7.99 3.10
C LEU A 63 14.10 -9.35 3.75
N PHE A 64 13.40 -9.66 4.86
CA PHE A 64 13.53 -10.89 5.62
C PHE A 64 12.14 -11.36 6.09
N GLY A 65 11.81 -12.64 5.86
CA GLY A 65 10.56 -13.25 6.32
C GLY A 65 9.35 -13.07 5.40
N GLY A 66 9.50 -12.38 4.26
CA GLY A 66 8.51 -12.38 3.18
C GLY A 66 8.56 -13.65 2.34
N ARG A 67 7.61 -13.81 1.40
CA ARG A 67 7.65 -14.92 0.44
C ARG A 67 8.90 -14.75 -0.44
N PRO A 68 9.83 -15.72 -0.52
CA PRO A 68 11.06 -15.53 -1.29
C PRO A 68 10.75 -15.26 -2.77
N GLY A 69 11.08 -14.04 -3.22
CA GLY A 69 11.07 -13.60 -4.61
C GLY A 69 9.71 -13.19 -5.22
N TRP A 70 8.63 -13.18 -4.43
CA TRP A 70 7.27 -12.96 -4.95
C TRP A 70 6.33 -12.33 -3.90
N ASP A 71 6.53 -11.06 -3.59
CA ASP A 71 5.67 -10.33 -2.66
C ASP A 71 4.84 -9.24 -3.38
N CYS A 72 3.92 -8.65 -2.63
CA CYS A 72 2.97 -7.66 -3.10
C CYS A 72 3.41 -6.25 -2.70
N THR A 73 3.37 -5.33 -3.66
CA THR A 73 3.37 -3.89 -3.40
C THR A 73 2.03 -3.32 -3.81
N TYR A 74 1.49 -2.39 -3.03
CA TYR A 74 0.16 -1.87 -3.29
C TYR A 74 -0.04 -0.46 -2.76
N ALA A 75 -0.92 0.26 -3.42
CA ALA A 75 -1.44 1.54 -2.99
C ALA A 75 -2.96 1.49 -3.13
N VAL A 76 -3.68 1.79 -2.05
CA VAL A 76 -5.13 1.73 -2.00
C VAL A 76 -5.65 2.95 -1.26
N VAL A 77 -6.48 3.74 -1.92
CA VAL A 77 -7.08 4.96 -1.36
C VAL A 77 -8.59 4.98 -1.49
N GLY A 78 -9.26 5.57 -0.52
CA GLY A 78 -10.66 5.97 -0.60
C GLY A 78 -10.80 7.34 -1.26
N LEU A 79 -11.74 7.47 -2.18
CA LEU A 79 -11.95 8.69 -2.97
C LEU A 79 -12.98 9.60 -2.29
N ALA A 80 -12.66 10.90 -2.20
CA ALA A 80 -13.55 11.95 -1.74
C ALA A 80 -14.54 12.37 -2.85
N GLU A 81 -14.06 12.38 -4.08
CA GLU A 81 -14.85 12.55 -5.29
C GLU A 81 -14.33 11.55 -6.33
N ALA A 82 -15.22 10.89 -7.04
CA ALA A 82 -14.83 9.85 -7.98
C ALA A 82 -15.51 10.13 -9.33
N PRO A 83 -14.83 10.79 -10.29
CA PRO A 83 -15.34 10.93 -11.65
C PRO A 83 -15.72 9.57 -12.25
N GLU A 84 -16.70 9.54 -13.16
CA GLU A 84 -17.19 8.27 -13.74
C GLU A 84 -16.11 7.54 -14.55
N VAL A 85 -15.18 8.29 -15.14
CA VAL A 85 -14.04 7.77 -15.91
C VAL A 85 -12.75 8.12 -15.16
N PRO A 86 -11.82 7.17 -14.98
CA PRO A 86 -10.53 7.45 -14.35
C PRO A 86 -9.76 8.49 -15.17
N PRO A 87 -9.10 9.47 -14.52
CA PRO A 87 -8.17 10.33 -15.23
C PRO A 87 -6.92 9.55 -15.64
N SER A 88 -6.25 10.03 -16.68
CA SER A 88 -4.99 9.47 -17.17
C SER A 88 -3.83 10.34 -16.69
N VAL A 89 -2.87 9.74 -15.99
CA VAL A 89 -1.69 10.45 -15.50
C VAL A 89 -0.43 9.79 -16.06
N LEU A 90 0.35 10.56 -16.82
CA LEU A 90 1.66 10.16 -17.32
C LEU A 90 2.74 10.78 -16.44
N ALA A 91 3.31 10.01 -15.52
CA ALA A 91 4.32 10.50 -14.58
C ALA A 91 5.75 10.61 -15.19
N GLY A 92 5.94 10.15 -16.44
CA GLY A 92 7.25 10.13 -17.12
C GLY A 92 8.10 8.89 -16.77
N GLN A 93 9.22 8.69 -17.47
CA GLN A 93 9.99 7.43 -17.43
C GLN A 93 10.60 7.06 -16.07
N GLU A 94 10.90 8.04 -15.20
CA GLU A 94 11.55 7.79 -13.90
C GLU A 94 10.56 7.42 -12.78
N ALA A 95 9.25 7.52 -13.03
CA ALA A 95 8.19 7.33 -12.03
C ALA A 95 7.10 6.39 -12.55
N TRP A 96 7.51 5.29 -13.20
CA TRP A 96 6.59 4.30 -13.78
C TRP A 96 5.62 3.70 -12.74
N ASP A 97 5.97 3.70 -11.45
CA ASP A 97 5.11 3.23 -10.37
C ASP A 97 3.98 4.21 -10.01
N LEU A 98 4.09 5.46 -10.47
CA LEU A 98 3.10 6.53 -10.37
C LEU A 98 2.36 6.75 -11.69
N ASP A 99 2.74 6.04 -12.76
CA ASP A 99 2.12 6.16 -14.08
C ASP A 99 0.95 5.17 -14.19
N TRP A 100 -0.25 5.73 -14.24
CA TRP A 100 -1.46 4.97 -14.51
C TRP A 100 -2.09 5.34 -15.86
N GLY A 101 -1.40 6.17 -16.65
CA GLY A 101 -1.48 6.35 -18.10
C GLY A 101 -2.86 6.54 -18.74
N PRO A 102 -2.91 6.76 -20.06
CA PRO A 102 -4.12 6.57 -20.86
C PRO A 102 -4.30 5.09 -21.21
N GLY A 103 -3.89 4.17 -20.32
CA GLY A 103 -3.83 2.75 -20.62
C GLY A 103 -5.19 2.19 -21.05
N ASP A 104 -5.17 0.95 -21.50
CA ASP A 104 -6.36 0.24 -22.01
C ASP A 104 -7.33 -0.08 -20.86
N TRP A 105 -7.90 0.96 -20.22
CA TRP A 105 -8.91 0.86 -19.19
C TRP A 105 -10.10 0.11 -19.77
N VAL A 106 -10.35 -1.06 -19.19
CA VAL A 106 -11.50 -1.87 -19.54
C VAL A 106 -12.56 -1.66 -18.46
N ALA A 107 -13.77 -1.31 -18.89
CA ALA A 107 -14.90 -1.20 -17.98
C ALA A 107 -15.21 -2.58 -17.37
N THR A 108 -15.39 -2.64 -16.05
CA THR A 108 -15.79 -3.84 -15.33
C THR A 108 -17.30 -4.06 -15.47
N PRO A 109 -17.79 -5.32 -15.48
CA PRO A 109 -17.06 -6.58 -15.27
C PRO A 109 -16.40 -7.16 -16.53
N GLY A 110 -16.17 -6.36 -17.58
CA GLY A 110 -15.54 -6.81 -18.82
C GLY A 110 -14.03 -7.03 -18.74
N TRP A 111 -13.37 -6.54 -17.68
CA TRP A 111 -11.95 -6.80 -17.43
C TRP A 111 -11.76 -8.18 -16.82
N ALA A 112 -10.77 -8.91 -17.32
CA ALA A 112 -10.27 -10.15 -16.73
C ALA A 112 -8.74 -10.20 -16.88
N PRO A 113 -8.03 -10.84 -15.93
CA PRO A 113 -6.62 -11.15 -16.14
C PRO A 113 -6.46 -12.06 -17.36
N CYS A 114 -5.37 -11.91 -18.11
CA CYS A 114 -5.11 -12.81 -19.23
C CYS A 114 -4.82 -14.24 -18.75
N ASP A 115 -5.12 -15.26 -19.57
CA ASP A 115 -5.07 -16.68 -19.18
C ASP A 115 -3.69 -17.15 -18.64
N ASN A 116 -2.61 -16.49 -19.05
CA ASN A 116 -1.23 -16.80 -18.61
C ASN A 116 -0.58 -15.67 -17.80
N CYS A 117 -1.37 -14.66 -17.40
CA CYS A 117 -0.89 -13.55 -16.61
C CYS A 117 -0.75 -13.95 -15.14
N ARG A 118 0.13 -13.27 -14.43
CA ARG A 118 0.11 -13.33 -12.97
C ARG A 118 -1.09 -12.53 -12.49
N ASP A 119 -2.08 -13.19 -11.91
CA ASP A 119 -3.23 -12.48 -11.34
C ASP A 119 -2.81 -11.78 -10.04
N ALA A 120 -2.32 -10.54 -10.15
CA ALA A 120 -1.87 -9.75 -9.00
C ALA A 120 -3.02 -9.54 -7.99
N VAL A 121 -4.28 -9.45 -8.45
CA VAL A 121 -5.43 -9.31 -7.55
C VAL A 121 -5.59 -10.58 -6.71
N ALA A 122 -5.62 -11.75 -7.33
CA ALA A 122 -5.75 -13.02 -6.62
C ALA A 122 -4.56 -13.25 -5.67
N MET A 123 -3.34 -13.02 -6.16
CA MET A 123 -2.11 -13.27 -5.39
C MET A 123 -1.96 -12.36 -4.16
N CYS A 124 -2.41 -11.10 -4.27
CA CYS A 124 -2.25 -10.09 -3.22
C CYS A 124 -3.49 -9.87 -2.35
N SER A 125 -4.64 -10.46 -2.70
CA SER A 125 -5.91 -10.28 -1.98
C SER A 125 -5.84 -10.58 -0.48
N ALA A 126 -4.99 -11.54 -0.08
CA ALA A 126 -4.82 -11.96 1.30
C ALA A 126 -4.16 -10.89 2.20
N ASP A 127 -3.52 -9.87 1.60
CA ASP A 127 -2.84 -8.79 2.34
C ASP A 127 -3.79 -7.64 2.71
N PHE A 128 -5.02 -7.64 2.20
CA PHE A 128 -6.01 -6.61 2.48
C PHE A 128 -6.92 -7.01 3.65
N ASP A 129 -7.38 -6.00 4.39
CA ASP A 129 -8.48 -6.21 5.34
C ASP A 129 -9.77 -6.60 4.60
N ALA A 130 -10.75 -7.13 5.35
CA ALA A 130 -11.99 -7.65 4.77
C ALA A 130 -12.84 -6.58 4.05
N ASP A 131 -12.82 -5.32 4.52
CA ASP A 131 -13.59 -4.24 3.89
C ASP A 131 -12.94 -3.85 2.55
N THR A 132 -11.62 -3.64 2.55
CA THR A 132 -10.83 -3.34 1.36
C THR A 132 -10.96 -4.45 0.31
N ALA A 133 -10.82 -5.72 0.72
CA ALA A 133 -11.01 -6.87 -0.17
C ALA A 133 -12.43 -6.93 -0.75
N THR A 134 -13.45 -6.64 0.05
CA THR A 134 -14.85 -6.61 -0.40
C THR A 134 -15.12 -5.47 -1.39
N ARG A 135 -14.56 -4.27 -1.16
CA ARG A 135 -14.65 -3.14 -2.10
C ARG A 135 -13.96 -3.48 -3.41
N LEU A 136 -12.79 -4.11 -3.37
CA LEU A 136 -12.05 -4.54 -4.55
C LEU A 136 -12.84 -5.54 -5.39
N ALA A 137 -13.39 -6.57 -4.75
CA ALA A 137 -14.23 -7.56 -5.42
C ALA A 137 -15.47 -6.92 -6.06
N ARG A 138 -16.10 -5.96 -5.37
CA ARG A 138 -17.23 -5.20 -5.93
C ARG A 138 -16.82 -4.29 -7.09
N ALA A 139 -15.68 -3.62 -7.00
CA ALA A 139 -15.15 -2.81 -8.10
C ALA A 139 -15.02 -3.64 -9.38
N LEU A 140 -14.45 -4.85 -9.29
CA LEU A 140 -14.29 -5.75 -10.43
C LEU A 140 -15.60 -6.36 -10.96
N ALA A 141 -16.65 -6.43 -10.13
CA ALA A 141 -17.92 -7.05 -10.48
C ALA A 141 -19.01 -6.05 -10.93
N ARG A 142 -18.80 -4.73 -10.77
CA ARG A 142 -19.86 -3.72 -10.96
C ARG A 142 -19.58 -2.78 -12.13
N PRO A 143 -20.60 -2.40 -12.92
CA PRO A 143 -20.52 -1.29 -13.87
C PRO A 143 -20.13 0.02 -13.19
N GLY A 144 -19.48 0.91 -13.93
CA GLY A 144 -18.97 2.19 -13.41
C GLY A 144 -17.59 2.07 -12.73
N SER A 145 -16.95 0.90 -12.84
CA SER A 145 -15.55 0.73 -12.47
C SER A 145 -14.73 0.33 -13.68
N TRP A 146 -13.43 0.45 -13.53
CA TRP A 146 -12.44 0.33 -14.59
C TRP A 146 -11.23 -0.41 -14.04
N ALA A 147 -10.64 -1.25 -14.88
CA ALA A 147 -9.39 -1.91 -14.55
C ALA A 147 -8.47 -1.97 -15.78
N GLN A 148 -7.18 -1.92 -15.53
CA GLN A 148 -6.14 -2.14 -16.53
C GLN A 148 -5.01 -2.94 -15.91
N SER A 149 -4.27 -3.65 -16.73
CA SER A 149 -3.06 -4.34 -16.31
C SER A 149 -1.94 -4.09 -17.32
N ASP A 150 -0.70 -4.25 -16.88
CA ASP A 150 0.39 -4.39 -17.83
C ASP A 150 0.26 -5.70 -18.66
N ARG A 151 1.16 -5.88 -19.62
CA ARG A 151 1.12 -7.02 -20.56
C ARG A 151 1.32 -8.38 -19.90
N VAL A 152 1.90 -8.43 -18.70
CA VAL A 152 2.21 -9.68 -17.98
C VAL A 152 1.31 -9.90 -16.76
N GLY A 153 0.43 -8.95 -16.46
CA GLY A 153 -0.47 -8.94 -15.32
C GLY A 153 0.21 -8.60 -14.00
N GLU A 154 1.50 -8.27 -13.98
CA GLU A 154 2.23 -8.03 -12.74
C GLU A 154 1.69 -6.81 -12.01
N THR A 155 1.40 -5.74 -12.75
CA THR A 155 0.78 -4.53 -12.23
C THR A 155 -0.65 -4.41 -12.72
N VAL A 156 -1.57 -4.23 -11.78
CA VAL A 156 -3.00 -4.00 -12.02
C VAL A 156 -3.41 -2.69 -11.37
N TRP A 157 -4.14 -1.88 -12.12
CA TRP A 157 -4.80 -0.67 -11.63
C TRP A 157 -6.30 -0.88 -11.67
N ILE A 158 -6.99 -0.48 -10.59
CA ILE A 158 -8.44 -0.57 -10.47
C ILE A 158 -8.95 0.75 -9.95
N TYR A 159 -10.00 1.26 -10.59
CA TYR A 159 -10.66 2.49 -10.23
C TYR A 159 -12.17 2.25 -10.20
N SER A 160 -12.86 2.67 -9.15
CA SER A 160 -14.32 2.51 -9.06
C SER A 160 -14.96 3.76 -8.49
N ALA A 161 -15.81 4.40 -9.28
CA ALA A 161 -16.65 5.48 -8.80
C ALA A 161 -17.73 4.98 -7.81
N PRO A 162 -18.46 3.87 -8.08
CA PRO A 162 -19.44 3.33 -7.13
C PRO A 162 -18.87 2.91 -5.78
N GLU A 163 -17.65 2.34 -5.77
CA GLU A 163 -16.99 1.87 -4.56
C GLU A 163 -16.04 2.92 -3.95
N ARG A 164 -15.89 4.08 -4.63
CA ARG A 164 -15.05 5.21 -4.23
C ARG A 164 -13.64 4.76 -3.84
N ILE A 165 -13.01 3.99 -4.71
CA ILE A 165 -11.70 3.39 -4.45
C ILE A 165 -10.80 3.49 -5.69
N ALA A 166 -9.52 3.78 -5.46
CA ALA A 166 -8.46 3.67 -6.46
C ALA A 166 -7.34 2.77 -5.91
N VAL A 167 -6.86 1.86 -6.75
CA VAL A 167 -6.02 0.73 -6.35
C VAL A 167 -4.93 0.53 -7.38
N ARG A 168 -3.70 0.36 -6.90
CA ARG A 168 -2.56 -0.18 -7.63
C ARG A 168 -2.10 -1.42 -6.89
N ILE A 169 -1.98 -2.53 -7.59
CA ILE A 169 -1.44 -3.78 -7.05
C ILE A 169 -0.32 -4.20 -7.98
N ARG A 170 0.84 -4.51 -7.44
CA ARG A 170 1.91 -5.19 -8.18
C ARG A 170 2.35 -6.44 -7.45
N PHE A 171 2.46 -7.54 -8.19
CA PHE A 171 2.99 -8.81 -7.71
C PHE A 171 4.34 -9.12 -8.38
N GLY A 172 5.32 -9.54 -7.58
CA GLY A 172 6.64 -9.95 -8.08
C GLY A 172 7.67 -8.83 -8.14
N ASP A 173 7.69 -7.97 -7.12
CA ASP A 173 8.85 -7.10 -6.85
C ASP A 173 10.00 -7.90 -6.21
#